data_AF-A0A430B1Y6-F1
#
_entry.id   AF-A0A430B1Y6-F1
#
_cell.length_a   1.000
_cell.length_b   1.000
_cell.length_c   1.000
_cell.angle_alpha   90.00
_cell.angle_beta   90.00
_cell.angle_gamma   90.00
#
_symmetry.space_group_name_H-M   'P 1'
#
loop_
_entity.id
_entity.type
_entity.pdbx_description
1 polymer ?
#
loop_
_entity_poly.entity_id
_entity_poly.type
_entity_poly.pdbx_seq_one_letter_code
_entity_poly.pdbx_strand_id
1 'polypeptide(L)'
;MPFILTPMVNILIGYVATVVLNIIPSPAIGVPWTTPGPLIPFLATGGNWLALIVGLVCLAVSVLIYLPFVIASNRVLEKENDK
;
A
#
# COMPACT_ATOMS: atom_id res chain seq x y z
N MET A 1 -15.57 3.38 3.42
CA MET A 1 -14.43 3.98 4.13
C MET A 1 -13.15 3.27 3.73
N PRO A 2 -12.63 3.50 2.50
CA PRO A 2 -11.41 2.83 2.02
C PRO A 2 -10.20 3.16 2.90
N PHE A 3 -10.17 4.34 3.53
CA PHE A 3 -9.09 4.83 4.37
C PHE A 3 -8.62 3.86 5.48
N ILE A 4 -9.52 3.05 6.06
CA ILE A 4 -9.15 2.08 7.11
C ILE A 4 -8.83 0.69 6.51
N LEU A 5 -9.52 0.31 5.43
CA LEU A 5 -9.38 -1.00 4.81
C LEU A 5 -8.05 -1.15 4.07
N THR A 6 -7.62 -0.09 3.39
CA THR A 6 -6.35 -0.05 2.66
C THR A 6 -5.12 -0.31 3.55
N PRO A 7 -4.92 0.41 4.68
CA PRO A 7 -3.79 0.15 5.57
C PRO A 7 -3.87 -1.22 6.26
N MET A 8 -5.06 -1.72 6.61
CA MET A 8 -5.19 -3.08 7.15
C MET A 8 -4.68 -4.14 6.17
N VAL A 9 -5.06 -4.03 4.89
CA VAL A 9 -4.61 -4.96 3.85
C VAL A 9 -3.10 -4.82 3.62
N ASN A 10 -2.56 -3.60 3.57
CA ASN A 10 -1.12 -3.39 3.43
C ASN A 10 -0.32 -3.97 4.60
N ILE A 11 -0.80 -3.84 5.84
CA ILE A 11 -0.17 -4.46 7.02
C ILE A 11 -0.19 -5.98 6.90
N LEU A 12 -1.30 -6.57 6.43
CA LEU A 12 -1.41 -8.01 6.23
C LEU A 12 -0.44 -8.51 5.16
N ILE A 13 -0.35 -7.81 4.02
CA ILE A 13 0.59 -8.13 2.94
C ILE A 13 2.04 -8.01 3.43
N GLY A 14 2.35 -6.93 4.15
CA GLY A 14 3.66 -6.74 4.76
C GLY A 14 4.00 -7.88 5.73
N TYR A 15 3.08 -8.24 6.63
CA TYR A 15 3.28 -9.34 7.57
C TYR A 15 3.52 -10.69 6.88
N VAL A 16 2.71 -11.01 5.85
CA VAL A 16 2.90 -12.25 5.07
C VAL A 16 4.24 -12.24 4.33
N ALA A 17 4.63 -11.10 3.74
CA ALA A 17 5.89 -10.98 3.01
C ALA A 17 7.14 -11.12 3.91
N THR A 18 7.09 -10.59 5.14
CA THR A 18 8.23 -10.63 6.07
C THR A 18 8.26 -11.90 6.91
N VAL A 19 7.11 -12.33 7.46
CA VAL A 19 7.04 -13.42 8.46
C VAL A 19 6.75 -14.78 7.83
N VAL A 20 5.77 -14.85 6.92
CA VAL A 20 5.33 -16.13 6.35
C VAL A 20 6.25 -16.56 5.20
N LEU A 21 6.61 -15.61 4.34
CA LEU A 21 7.40 -15.89 3.15
C LEU A 21 8.92 -15.78 3.42
N ASN A 22 9.36 -15.08 4.48
CA ASN A 22 10.79 -14.81 4.76
C ASN A 22 11.57 -14.27 3.55
N ILE A 23 10.86 -13.69 2.56
CA ILE A 23 11.43 -13.17 1.32
C ILE A 23 12.16 -11.84 1.58
N ILE A 24 11.70 -11.12 2.60
CA ILE A 24 12.19 -9.79 2.95
C ILE A 24 12.77 -9.86 4.36
N PRO A 25 14.02 -9.41 4.59
CA PRO A 25 14.56 -9.32 5.95
C PRO A 25 13.74 -8.33 6.78
N SER A 26 13.65 -8.56 8.09
CA SER A 26 12.92 -7.65 8.98
C SER A 26 13.46 -6.21 8.81
N PRO A 27 12.58 -5.19 8.71
CA PRO A 27 12.98 -3.79 8.67
C PRO A 27 14.00 -3.47 9.76
N ALA A 28 15.26 -3.29 9.39
CA ALA A 28 16.36 -3.04 10.33
C ALA A 28 16.74 -1.55 10.35
N ILE A 29 16.35 -0.79 9.32
CA ILE A 29 16.66 0.62 9.17
C ILE A 29 15.39 1.44 9.39
N GLY A 30 15.45 2.40 10.32
CA GLY A 30 14.40 3.39 10.53
C GLY A 30 14.34 4.36 9.36
N VAL A 31 13.40 4.15 8.44
CA VAL A 31 13.23 4.98 7.25
C VAL A 31 12.27 6.14 7.55
N PRO A 32 12.55 7.38 7.10
CA PRO A 32 11.62 8.49 7.29
C PRO A 32 10.25 8.22 6.68
N TRP A 33 9.19 8.68 7.34
CA TRP A 33 7.80 8.57 6.88
C TRP A 33 7.49 9.37 5.61
N THR A 34 8.38 10.30 5.23
CA THR A 34 8.33 11.08 3.98
C THR A 34 8.91 10.34 2.77
N THR A 35 9.38 9.10 2.95
CA THR A 35 9.95 8.29 1.88
C THR A 35 8.84 7.81 0.93
N PRO A 36 9.01 7.84 -0.41
CA PRO A 36 7.96 7.44 -1.34
C PRO A 36 7.54 5.97 -1.11
N GLY A 37 6.23 5.69 -1.14
CA GLY A 37 5.63 4.42 -0.69
C GLY A 37 6.40 3.13 -1.07
N PRO A 38 6.70 2.87 -2.35
CA PRO A 38 7.42 1.67 -2.77
C PRO A 38 8.88 1.61 -2.32
N LEU A 39 9.51 2.76 -2.08
CA LEU A 39 10.91 2.87 -1.65
C LEU A 39 11.08 2.64 -0.14
N ILE A 40 10.04 2.82 0.66
CA ILE A 40 10.05 2.54 2.10
C ILE A 40 10.53 1.10 2.38
N PRO A 41 9.89 0.03 1.84
CA PRO A 41 10.33 -1.34 2.11
C PRO A 41 11.72 -1.65 1.53
N PHE A 42 12.09 -1.04 0.41
CA PHE A 42 13.43 -1.20 -0.18
C PHE A 42 14.54 -0.66 0.74
N LEU A 43 14.38 0.55 1.25
CA LEU A 43 15.35 1.19 2.14
C LEU A 43 15.33 0.59 3.54
N ALA A 44 14.15 0.19 4.03
CA ALA A 44 13.98 -0.45 5.34
C ALA A 44 14.76 -1.78 5.46
N THR A 45 15.01 -2.42 4.31
CA THR A 45 15.63 -3.74 4.20
C THR A 45 17.09 -3.68 3.76
N GLY A 46 17.65 -2.47 3.61
CA GLY A 46 19.04 -2.27 3.21
C GLY A 46 19.32 -2.44 1.72
N GLY A 47 18.29 -2.31 0.85
CA GLY A 47 18.45 -2.35 -0.60
C GLY A 47 18.06 -3.69 -1.25
N ASN A 48 17.13 -4.44 -0.66
CA ASN A 48 16.67 -5.71 -1.22
C ASN A 48 15.64 -5.49 -2.35
N TRP A 49 15.94 -5.95 -3.56
CA TRP A 49 15.07 -5.82 -4.75
C TRP A 49 13.68 -6.45 -4.57
N LEU A 50 13.56 -7.51 -3.76
CA LEU A 50 12.29 -8.15 -3.46
C LEU A 50 11.36 -7.23 -2.65
N ALA A 51 11.94 -6.41 -1.78
CA ALA A 51 11.18 -5.46 -0.97
C ALA A 51 10.58 -4.34 -1.83
N LEU A 52 11.27 -3.93 -2.89
CA LEU A 52 10.74 -2.99 -3.88
C LEU A 52 9.51 -3.55 -4.59
N ILE A 53 9.56 -4.82 -5.01
CA ILE A 53 8.45 -5.49 -5.69
C ILE A 53 7.23 -5.57 -4.76
N VAL A 54 7.42 -5.96 -3.50
CA VAL A 54 6.31 -6.01 -2.54
C VAL A 54 5.72 -4.63 -2.26
N GLY A 55 6.54 -3.58 -2.18
CA GLY A 55 6.06 -2.20 -2.08
C GLY A 55 5.19 -1.78 -3.27
N LEU A 56 5.58 -2.19 -4.49
CA LEU A 56 4.83 -1.92 -5.72
C LEU A 56 3.51 -2.71 -5.77
N VAL A 57 3.51 -3.97 -5.29
CA VAL A 57 2.29 -4.77 -5.14
C VAL A 57 1.34 -4.17 -4.12
N CYS A 58 1.82 -3.74 -2.95
CA CYS A 58 1.01 -3.03 -1.95
C CYS A 58 0.37 -1.76 -2.55
N LEU A 59 1.12 -1.00 -3.35
CA LEU A 59 0.59 0.17 -4.06
C LEU A 59 -0.50 -0.23 -5.07
N ALA A 60 -0.26 -1.26 -5.88
CA ALA A 60 -1.25 -1.74 -6.85
C ALA A 60 -2.54 -2.22 -6.16
N VAL A 61 -2.43 -3.00 -5.08
CA VAL A 61 -3.57 -3.45 -4.28
C VAL A 61 -4.31 -2.27 -3.67
N SER A 62 -3.59 -1.27 -3.16
CA SER A 62 -4.20 -0.06 -2.61
C SER A 62 -5.03 0.68 -3.67
N VAL A 63 -4.49 0.83 -4.88
CA VAL A 63 -5.23 1.45 -6.02
C VAL A 63 -6.47 0.63 -6.38
N LEU A 64 -6.36 -0.70 -6.40
CA LEU A 64 -7.47 -1.60 -6.75
C LEU A 64 -8.60 -1.56 -5.72
N ILE A 65 -8.27 -1.46 -4.43
CA ILE A 65 -9.25 -1.28 -3.34
C ILE A 65 -9.90 0.10 -3.42
N TYR A 66 -9.13 1.14 -3.79
CA TYR A 66 -9.61 2.51 -3.83
C TYR A 66 -10.48 2.79 -5.07
N LEU A 67 -10.20 2.14 -6.21
CA LEU A 67 -10.91 2.29 -7.48
C LEU A 67 -12.45 2.21 -7.41
N PRO A 68 -13.06 1.14 -6.85
CA PRO A 68 -14.53 1.05 -6.77
C PRO A 68 -15.13 2.16 -5.89
N PHE A 69 -14.41 2.62 -4.87
CA PHE A 69 -14.85 3.73 -4.03
C PHE A 69 -14.79 5.07 -4.75
N VAL A 70 -13.75 5.32 -5.55
CA VAL A 70 -13.64 6.55 -6.36
C VAL A 70 -14.76 6.62 -7.38
N ILE A 71 -15.05 5.52 -8.07
CA ILE A 71 -16.14 5.48 -9.05
C ILE A 71 -17.49 5.74 -8.37
N ALA A 72 -17.73 5.13 -7.20
CA ALA A 72 -18.95 5.38 -6.44
C ALA A 72 -19.05 6.84 -5.96
N SER A 73 -17.95 7.43 -5.48
CA SER A 73 -17.90 8.83 -5.05
C SER A 73 -18.15 9.80 -6.20
N ASN A 74 -17.55 9.56 -7.37
CA ASN A 74 -17.76 10.39 -8.56
C ASN A 74 -19.22 10.37 -9.02
N ARG A 75 -19.89 9.20 -8.98
CA ARG A 75 -21.32 9.08 -9.34
C ARG A 75 -22.25 9.84 -8.38
N VAL A 76 -21.90 9.92 -7.10
CA VAL A 76 -22.67 10.69 -6.11
C VAL A 76 -22.51 12.19 -6.36
N LEU A 77 -21.27 12.64 -6.60
CA LEU A 77 -20.96 14.04 -6.93
C LEU A 77 -21.65 14.50 -8.22
N GLU A 78 -21.70 13.63 -9.24
CA GLU A 78 -22.39 13.93 -10.50
C GLU A 78 -23.91 14.08 -10.31
N LYS A 79 -24.53 13.25 -9.45
CA LYS A 79 -25.95 13.41 -9.06
C LYS A 79 -26.26 14.64 -8.21
N GLU A 80 -25.25 15.22 -7.55
CA GLU A 80 -25.40 16.42 -6.73
C GLU A 80 -25.22 17.70 -7.56
N ASN A 81 -24.35 17.68 -8.57
CA ASN A 81 -24.17 18.78 -9.52
C ASN A 81 -25.32 18.97 -10.52
N ASP A 82 -26.18 17.96 -10.68
CA ASP A 82 -27.35 17.97 -11.60
C ASP A 82 -28.66 18.41 -10.89
N LYS A 83 -28.57 18.90 -9.65
CA LYS A 83 -29.67 19.53 -8.90
C LYS A 83 -29.46 21.02 -8.77
#